data_AF-A0A7W9T4B6-F1
#
_entry.id   AF-A0A7W9T4B6-F1
#
_cell.length_a   1.000
_cell.length_b   1.000
_cell.length_c   1.000
_cell.angle_alpha   90.00
_cell.angle_beta   90.00
_cell.angle_gamma   90.00
#
_symmetry.space_group_name_H-M   'P 1'
#
loop_
_entity.id
_entity.type
_entity.pdbx_description
1 polymer ?
#
loop_
_entity_poly.entity_id
_entity_poly.type
_entity_poly.pdbx_seq_one_letter_code
_entity_poly.pdbx_strand_id
1 'polypeptide(L)'
;MATKRTYIRNGQQYVGIMLDHGVADLHVFVPPQHRGQHYLSNALRDVILPHLLQDRQEQRITISRNFGQETFQAAERAALAAGFVLLELEEDEENVATLQFTTRQVLSEIKGENTRPTQQRLTQIRQQLAYHASCLHMLSAEVELLLGDKVLPEDIRDLASEVHYLRERIETAAWDLGPPLE
;
A
#
# COMPACT_ATOMS: atom_id res chain seq x y z
N MET A 1 -4.49 5.32 -11.79
CA MET A 1 -3.60 4.61 -10.85
C MET A 1 -4.23 4.66 -9.46
N ALA A 2 -4.30 3.54 -8.74
CA ALA A 2 -4.91 3.48 -7.41
C ALA A 2 -3.93 4.01 -6.35
N THR A 3 -4.38 4.91 -5.49
CA THR A 3 -3.60 5.39 -4.33
C THR A 3 -3.44 4.26 -3.32
N LYS A 4 -2.20 3.83 -3.04
CA LYS A 4 -1.92 2.83 -2.00
C LYS A 4 -1.70 3.55 -0.66
N ARG A 5 -2.31 3.06 0.42
CA ARG A 5 -2.16 3.59 1.77
C ARG A 5 -1.55 2.53 2.68
N THR A 6 -0.46 2.87 3.35
CA THR A 6 0.24 1.97 4.28
C THR A 6 0.23 2.55 5.68
N TYR A 7 -0.35 1.82 6.63
CA TYR A 7 -0.33 2.19 8.04
C TYR A 7 0.93 1.66 8.73
N ILE A 8 1.62 2.54 9.45
CA ILE A 8 2.79 2.20 10.26
C ILE A 8 2.32 1.95 11.69
N ARG A 9 2.66 0.78 12.24
CA ARG A 9 2.31 0.38 13.60
C ARG A 9 3.54 -0.12 14.35
N ASN A 10 3.55 0.10 15.66
CA ASN A 10 4.47 -0.55 16.59
C ASN A 10 3.64 -1.39 17.57
N GLY A 11 3.64 -2.71 17.39
CA GLY A 11 2.70 -3.60 18.08
C GLY A 11 1.24 -3.23 17.76
N GLN A 12 0.45 -2.92 18.78
CA GLN A 12 -0.94 -2.47 18.60
C GLN A 12 -1.08 -0.95 18.42
N GLN A 13 -0.01 -0.18 18.56
CA GLN A 13 -0.06 1.27 18.50
C GLN A 13 0.06 1.78 17.07
N TYR A 14 -0.82 2.71 16.70
CA TYR A 14 -0.71 3.45 15.44
C TYR A 14 0.37 4.53 15.56
N VAL A 15 1.30 4.52 14.61
CA VAL A 15 2.53 5.33 14.65
C VAL A 15 2.63 6.27 13.46
N GLY A 16 1.94 6.01 12.36
CA GLY A 16 1.93 6.91 11.20
C GLY A 16 1.27 6.29 9.98
N ILE A 17 1.24 7.06 8.90
CA ILE A 17 0.70 6.63 7.61
C ILE A 17 1.62 7.10 6.50
N MET A 18 1.71 6.28 5.46
CA MET A 18 2.29 6.63 4.18
C MET A 18 1.21 6.51 3.09
N LEU A 19 1.13 7.49 2.21
CA LEU A 19 0.33 7.47 0.99
C LEU A 19 1.25 7.48 -0.23
N ASP A 20 1.06 6.51 -1.12
CA ASP A 20 1.72 6.42 -2.42
C ASP A 20 0.77 6.95 -3.48
N HIS A 21 1.08 8.14 -4.00
CA HIS A 21 0.29 8.85 -5.01
C HIS A 21 0.72 8.52 -6.45
N GLY A 22 1.65 7.57 -6.65
CA GLY A 22 2.07 7.13 -7.98
C GLY A 22 3.55 7.35 -8.22
N VAL A 23 3.91 7.83 -9.42
CA VAL A 23 5.28 7.86 -10.00
C VAL A 23 6.25 8.74 -9.18
N ALA A 24 6.65 8.24 -8.01
CA ALA A 24 7.58 8.81 -7.06
C ALA A 24 7.03 9.83 -6.03
N ASP A 25 5.72 9.89 -5.81
CA ASP A 25 5.15 10.80 -4.80
C ASP A 25 4.73 10.05 -3.53
N LEU A 26 5.57 10.13 -2.49
CA LEU A 26 5.36 9.52 -1.19
C LEU A 26 5.05 10.58 -0.14
N HIS A 27 3.83 10.58 0.35
CA HIS A 27 3.41 11.44 1.46
C HIS A 27 3.47 10.66 2.76
N VAL A 28 4.21 11.16 3.74
CA VAL A 28 4.37 10.48 5.02
C VAL A 28 3.96 11.39 6.15
N PHE A 29 3.21 10.83 7.10
CA PHE A 29 2.87 11.51 8.34
C PHE A 29 3.14 10.63 9.56
N VAL A 30 3.90 11.18 10.50
CA VAL A 30 4.18 10.59 11.82
C VAL A 30 3.82 11.62 12.90
N PRO A 31 2.93 11.29 13.86
CA PRO A 31 2.58 12.17 14.96
C PRO A 31 3.84 12.56 15.78
N PRO A 32 3.93 13.80 16.31
CA PRO A 32 5.13 14.29 17.01
C PRO A 32 5.66 13.36 18.11
N GLN A 33 4.76 12.77 18.91
CA GLN A 33 5.07 11.84 19.99
C GLN A 33 5.78 10.54 19.54
N HIS A 34 5.76 10.23 18.24
CA HIS A 34 6.37 9.05 17.64
C HIS A 34 7.57 9.36 16.74
N ARG A 35 7.93 10.63 16.58
CA ARG A 35 9.10 11.05 15.79
C ARG A 35 10.39 10.72 16.53
N GLY A 36 11.48 10.58 15.78
CA GLY A 36 12.81 10.28 16.34
C GLY A 36 13.00 8.85 16.86
N GLN A 37 11.98 7.99 16.78
CA GLN A 37 12.03 6.61 17.26
C GLN A 37 12.29 5.58 16.16
N HIS A 38 12.78 6.03 14.99
CA HIS A 38 13.13 5.19 13.83
C HIS A 38 12.00 4.33 13.24
N TYR A 39 10.75 4.49 13.68
CA TYR A 39 9.62 3.70 13.15
C TYR A 39 9.42 3.90 11.64
N LEU A 40 9.55 5.13 11.16
CA LEU A 40 9.43 5.42 9.73
C LEU A 40 10.57 4.81 8.92
N SER A 41 11.81 5.01 9.33
CA SER A 41 12.98 4.49 8.60
C SER A 41 12.99 2.96 8.57
N ASN A 42 12.59 2.30 9.67
CA ASN A 42 12.44 0.85 9.71
C ASN A 42 11.29 0.39 8.80
N ALA A 43 10.12 1.03 8.87
CA ALA A 43 8.99 0.68 8.00
C ALA A 43 9.31 0.88 6.51
N LEU A 44 10.02 1.96 6.17
CA LEU A 44 10.52 2.22 4.82
C LEU A 44 11.45 1.10 4.36
N ARG A 45 12.51 0.81 5.12
CA ARG A 45 13.52 -0.19 4.77
C ARG A 45 12.97 -1.61 4.70
N ASP A 46 12.18 -2.01 5.70
CA ASP A 46 11.88 -3.42 5.95
C ASP A 46 10.60 -3.89 5.24
N VAL A 47 9.68 -2.99 4.89
CA VAL A 47 8.37 -3.36 4.32
C VAL A 47 7.98 -2.52 3.12
N ILE A 48 7.97 -1.19 3.27
CA ILE A 48 7.39 -0.28 2.29
C ILE A 48 8.20 -0.27 0.99
N LEU A 49 9.50 0.04 1.04
CA LEU A 49 10.34 0.11 -0.16
C LEU A 49 10.45 -1.24 -0.87
N PRO A 50 10.68 -2.38 -0.17
CA PRO A 50 10.63 -3.69 -0.81
C PRO A 50 9.34 -3.94 -1.59
N HIS A 51 8.18 -3.57 -1.02
CA HIS A 51 6.89 -3.75 -1.68
C HIS A 51 6.70 -2.81 -2.88
N LEU A 52 7.05 -1.53 -2.73
CA LEU A 52 6.95 -0.56 -3.82
C LEU A 52 7.82 -0.96 -5.01
N LEU A 53 9.02 -1.49 -4.76
CA LEU A 53 9.96 -1.88 -5.80
C LEU A 53 9.61 -3.19 -6.51
N GLN A 54 8.55 -3.89 -6.11
CA GLN A 54 7.99 -4.99 -6.92
C GLN A 54 7.37 -4.45 -8.21
N ASP A 55 6.82 -3.23 -8.17
CA ASP A 55 6.10 -2.60 -9.29
C ASP A 55 6.95 -1.52 -10.00
N ARG A 56 8.09 -1.10 -9.44
CA ARG A 56 8.98 -0.07 -10.02
C ARG A 56 10.47 -0.34 -9.76
N GLN A 57 11.33 0.10 -10.69
CA GLN A 57 12.78 -0.13 -10.60
C GLN A 57 13.48 0.75 -9.54
N GLU A 58 12.90 1.91 -9.24
CA GLU A 58 13.46 2.88 -8.30
C GLU A 58 12.37 3.65 -7.57
N GLN A 59 12.74 4.22 -6.44
CA GLN A 59 11.97 5.25 -5.73
C GLN A 59 12.82 6.51 -5.63
N ARG A 60 12.28 7.66 -6.05
CA ARG A 60 12.84 8.98 -5.75
C ARG A 60 11.99 9.69 -4.72
N ILE A 61 12.61 10.44 -3.84
CA ILE A 61 11.91 11.34 -2.91
C ILE A 61 12.59 12.69 -2.94
N THR A 62 11.78 13.71 -2.67
CA THR A 62 12.19 15.10 -2.68
C THR A 62 11.85 15.70 -1.32
N ILE A 63 12.84 16.24 -0.62
CA ILE A 63 12.67 16.83 0.70
C ILE A 63 12.97 18.32 0.60
N SER A 64 11.95 19.16 0.84
CA SER A 64 12.09 20.61 0.79
C SER A 64 12.41 21.20 2.18
N ARG A 65 13.30 22.20 2.23
CA ARG A 65 13.57 22.99 3.45
C ARG A 65 12.47 23.98 3.81
N ASN A 66 11.47 24.18 2.95
CA ASN A 66 10.34 25.09 3.20
C ASN A 66 9.53 24.70 4.46
N PHE A 67 9.64 23.45 4.91
CA PHE A 67 9.01 22.95 6.14
C PHE A 67 9.85 23.17 7.42
N GLY A 68 10.92 23.96 7.32
CA GLY A 68 11.83 24.27 8.41
C GLY A 68 13.05 23.34 8.48
N GLN A 69 14.17 23.87 8.96
CA GLN A 69 15.47 23.19 8.95
C GLN A 69 15.49 21.92 9.81
N GLU A 70 14.81 21.92 10.96
CA GLU A 70 14.70 20.72 11.81
C GLU A 70 13.92 19.60 11.12
N THR A 71 12.82 19.94 10.45
CA THR A 71 11.98 18.99 9.69
C THR A 71 12.77 18.39 8.53
N PHE A 72 13.50 19.23 7.80
CA PHE A 72 14.37 18.80 6.71
C PHE A 72 15.42 17.79 7.21
N GLN A 73 16.18 18.14 8.25
CA GLN A 73 17.22 17.27 8.80
C GLN A 73 16.65 15.96 9.38
N ALA A 74 15.43 16.00 9.93
CA ALA A 74 14.76 14.80 10.42
C ALA A 74 14.33 13.88 9.26
N ALA A 75 13.74 14.44 8.22
CA ALA A 75 13.30 13.69 7.03
C ALA A 75 14.50 13.12 6.25
N GLU A 76 15.55 13.91 6.06
CA GLU A 76 16.80 13.50 5.42
C GLU A 76 17.44 12.33 6.18
N ARG A 77 17.60 12.44 7.50
CA ARG A 77 18.13 11.34 8.33
C ARG A 77 17.27 10.08 8.25
N ALA A 78 15.94 10.22 8.22
CA ALA A 78 15.04 9.08 8.09
C ALA A 78 15.17 8.39 6.73
N ALA A 79 15.32 9.17 5.65
CA ALA A 79 15.54 8.66 4.30
C ALA A 79 16.89 7.93 4.19
N LEU A 80 17.97 8.55 4.66
CA LEU A 80 19.30 7.92 4.66
C LEU A 80 19.30 6.63 5.49
N ALA A 81 18.66 6.63 6.67
CA ALA A 81 18.53 5.44 7.50
C ALA A 81 17.67 4.33 6.87
N ALA A 82 16.76 4.70 5.97
CA ALA A 82 15.98 3.75 5.18
C ALA A 82 16.77 3.18 3.97
N GLY A 83 17.96 3.70 3.69
CA GLY A 83 18.85 3.25 2.62
C GLY A 83 18.87 4.14 1.37
N PHE A 84 18.09 5.23 1.33
CA PHE A 84 18.16 6.17 0.23
C PHE A 84 19.56 6.78 0.09
N VAL A 85 19.96 7.07 -1.15
CA VAL A 85 21.20 7.76 -1.48
C VAL A 85 20.89 9.16 -1.99
N LEU A 86 21.60 10.16 -1.50
CA LEU A 86 21.49 11.53 -1.99
C LEU A 86 22.00 11.60 -3.45
N LEU A 87 21.15 12.08 -4.35
CA LEU A 87 21.52 12.32 -5.75
C LEU A 87 21.94 13.77 -5.97
N GLU A 88 21.11 14.70 -5.53
CA GLU A 88 21.26 16.13 -5.80
C GLU A 88 20.86 16.93 -4.56
N LEU A 89 21.61 18.00 -4.32
CA LEU A 89 21.32 19.03 -3.32
C LEU A 89 21.29 20.36 -4.06
N GLU A 90 20.11 20.92 -4.26
CA GLU A 90 19.96 22.26 -4.85
C GLU A 90 19.96 23.29 -3.73
N GLU A 91 20.84 24.30 -3.83
CA GLU A 91 20.98 25.36 -2.81
C GLU A 91 20.09 26.59 -3.08
N ASP A 92 19.46 26.67 -4.26
CA ASP A 92 18.56 27.78 -4.66
C ASP A 92 17.17 27.67 -4.00
N GLU A 93 16.30 28.67 -4.26
CA GLU A 93 15.14 29.17 -3.46
C GLU A 93 14.22 28.16 -2.72
N GLU A 94 14.22 26.87 -3.06
CA GLU A 94 13.44 25.82 -2.36
C GLU A 94 14.28 24.82 -1.52
N ASN A 95 15.61 24.93 -1.57
CA ASN A 95 16.62 24.08 -0.93
C ASN A 95 16.17 22.61 -0.82
N VAL A 96 16.27 21.92 -1.94
CA VAL A 96 15.67 20.60 -2.14
C VAL A 96 16.75 19.51 -2.13
N ALA A 97 16.54 18.47 -1.31
CA ALA A 97 17.32 17.25 -1.37
C ALA A 97 16.55 16.18 -2.14
N THR A 98 17.14 15.69 -3.23
CA THR A 98 16.61 14.56 -4.00
C THR A 98 17.37 13.30 -3.63
N LEU A 99 16.65 12.30 -3.12
CA LEU A 99 17.22 11.01 -2.75
C LEU A 99 16.59 9.87 -3.54
N GLN A 100 17.38 8.83 -3.83
CA GLN A 100 16.97 7.67 -4.61
C GLN A 100 17.25 6.36 -3.87
N PHE A 101 16.31 5.43 -3.99
CA PHE A 101 16.47 4.04 -3.58
C PHE A 101 16.32 3.14 -4.81
N THR A 102 17.22 2.18 -4.98
CA THR A 102 17.21 1.24 -6.13
C THR A 102 17.29 -0.21 -5.65
N THR A 103 16.76 -1.13 -6.45
CA THR A 103 16.78 -2.58 -6.21
C THR A 103 18.18 -3.20 -6.11
N ARG A 104 19.24 -2.48 -6.50
CA ARG A 104 20.63 -2.95 -6.38
C ARG A 104 21.16 -2.94 -4.94
N GLN A 105 20.54 -2.17 -4.04
CA GLN A 105 20.77 -2.33 -2.61
C GLN A 105 19.97 -3.55 -2.18
N VAL A 106 20.68 -4.62 -1.82
CA VAL A 106 20.12 -5.91 -1.38
C VAL A 106 18.99 -5.63 -0.41
N LEU A 107 17.74 -5.75 -0.89
CA LEU A 107 16.57 -5.81 -0.03
C LEU A 107 16.87 -6.95 0.93
N SER A 108 17.06 -6.63 2.21
CA SER A 108 17.20 -7.66 3.23
C SER A 108 16.03 -8.59 3.03
N GLU A 109 16.28 -9.89 2.85
CA GLU A 109 15.21 -10.88 2.73
C GLU A 109 14.24 -10.61 3.87
N ILE A 110 13.04 -10.11 3.54
CA ILE A 110 11.99 -9.98 4.53
C ILE A 110 11.78 -11.42 4.97
N LYS A 111 12.10 -11.73 6.23
CA LYS A 111 11.72 -12.98 6.86
C LYS A 111 10.20 -12.98 7.06
N GLY A 112 9.47 -12.97 5.95
CA GLY A 112 8.06 -13.29 5.91
C GLY A 112 7.99 -14.78 6.15
N GLU A 113 7.61 -15.18 7.35
CA GLU A 113 7.10 -16.52 7.52
C GLU A 113 5.84 -16.62 6.66
N ASN A 114 5.88 -17.45 5.62
CA ASN A 114 4.70 -17.80 4.84
C ASN A 114 3.73 -18.55 5.76
N THR A 115 2.92 -17.79 6.48
CA THR A 115 1.91 -18.33 7.39
C THR A 115 0.69 -18.72 6.58
N ARG A 116 0.18 -19.93 6.83
CA ARG A 116 -1.08 -20.36 6.21
C ARG A 116 -2.23 -19.51 6.78
N PRO A 117 -3.15 -19.02 5.95
CA PRO A 117 -4.33 -18.31 6.46
C PRO A 117 -5.20 -19.25 7.30
N THR A 118 -5.77 -18.75 8.40
CA THR A 118 -6.73 -19.50 9.22
C THR A 118 -8.05 -19.70 8.47
N GLN A 119 -8.84 -20.71 8.87
CA GLN A 119 -10.18 -20.91 8.31
C GLN A 119 -11.10 -19.72 8.49
N GLN A 120 -11.02 -19.07 9.65
CA GLN A 120 -11.76 -17.85 9.90
C GLN A 120 -11.39 -16.75 8.90
N ARG A 121 -10.09 -16.58 8.59
CA ARG A 121 -9.65 -15.54 7.65
C ARG A 121 -10.10 -15.83 6.23
N LEU A 122 -10.01 -17.08 5.77
CA LEU A 122 -10.53 -17.48 4.45
C LEU A 122 -12.03 -17.25 4.35
N THR A 123 -12.78 -17.59 5.40
CA THR A 123 -14.23 -17.33 5.47
C THR A 123 -14.55 -15.85 5.37
N GLN A 124 -13.82 -14.98 6.09
CA GLN A 124 -13.99 -13.53 6.01
C GLN A 124 -13.76 -12.99 4.59
N ILE A 125 -12.69 -13.43 3.92
CA ILE A 125 -12.39 -12.99 2.56
C ILE A 125 -13.52 -13.37 1.60
N ARG A 126 -14.04 -14.61 1.71
CA ARG A 126 -15.18 -15.07 0.92
C ARG A 126 -16.45 -14.24 1.16
N GLN A 127 -16.76 -13.95 2.42
CA GLN A 127 -17.91 -13.14 2.79
C GLN A 127 -17.80 -11.71 2.23
N GLN A 128 -16.60 -11.13 2.26
CA GLN A 128 -16.35 -9.79 1.68
C GLN A 128 -16.58 -9.77 0.17
N LEU A 129 -16.09 -10.77 -0.58
CA LEU A 129 -16.33 -10.84 -2.02
C LEU A 129 -17.81 -11.05 -2.35
N ALA A 130 -18.52 -11.90 -1.61
CA ALA A 130 -19.95 -12.10 -1.78
C ALA A 130 -20.76 -10.82 -1.51
N TYR A 131 -20.37 -10.06 -0.48
CA TYR A 131 -20.96 -8.76 -0.18
C TYR A 131 -20.76 -7.77 -1.34
N HIS A 132 -19.55 -7.66 -1.88
CA HIS A 132 -19.27 -6.75 -2.99
C HIS A 132 -20.01 -7.12 -4.28
N ALA A 133 -20.10 -8.41 -4.63
CA ALA A 133 -20.91 -8.85 -5.77
C ALA A 133 -22.40 -8.45 -5.58
N SER A 134 -22.92 -8.58 -4.37
CA SER A 134 -24.29 -8.18 -4.04
C SER A 134 -24.49 -6.66 -4.16
N CYS A 135 -23.52 -5.85 -3.72
CA CYS A 135 -23.53 -4.40 -3.92
C CYS A 135 -23.57 -4.03 -5.40
N LEU A 136 -22.76 -4.68 -6.23
CA LEU A 136 -22.74 -4.45 -7.68
C LEU A 136 -24.09 -4.80 -8.32
N HIS A 137 -24.73 -5.89 -7.91
CA HIS A 137 -26.09 -6.21 -8.38
C HIS A 137 -27.10 -5.13 -8.01
N MET A 138 -27.08 -4.61 -6.78
CA MET A 138 -27.96 -3.51 -6.37
C MET A 138 -27.73 -2.26 -7.21
N LEU A 139 -26.46 -1.89 -7.42
CA LEU A 139 -26.11 -0.75 -8.26
C LEU A 139 -26.56 -0.95 -9.72
N SER A 140 -26.44 -2.16 -10.27
CA SER A 140 -26.92 -2.45 -11.63
C SER A 140 -28.42 -2.23 -11.77
N ALA A 141 -29.21 -2.65 -10.77
CA ALA A 141 -30.65 -2.47 -10.77
C ALA A 141 -31.04 -0.99 -10.60
N GLU A 142 -30.31 -0.25 -9.77
CA GLU A 142 -30.51 1.18 -9.59
C GLU A 142 -30.20 1.97 -10.88
N VAL A 143 -29.09 1.65 -11.56
CA VAL A 143 -28.71 2.24 -12.85
C VAL A 143 -29.76 1.95 -13.92
N GLU A 144 -30.23 0.71 -14.02
CA GLU A 144 -31.26 0.30 -14.98
C GLU A 144 -32.58 1.08 -14.74
N LEU A 145 -32.97 1.24 -13.48
CA LEU A 145 -34.21 1.92 -13.11
C LEU A 145 -34.14 3.44 -13.29
N LEU A 146 -33.03 4.07 -12.91
CA LEU A 146 -32.89 5.53 -12.93
C LEU A 146 -32.52 6.08 -14.31
N LEU A 147 -31.70 5.35 -15.07
CA LEU A 147 -31.16 5.85 -16.34
C LEU A 147 -31.87 5.25 -17.56
N GLY A 148 -32.60 4.14 -17.39
CA GLY A 148 -33.20 3.40 -18.52
C GLY A 148 -32.18 2.82 -19.49
N ASP A 149 -30.91 2.78 -19.09
CA ASP A 149 -29.81 2.18 -19.85
C ASP A 149 -29.91 0.65 -19.76
N LYS A 150 -29.56 -0.05 -20.84
CA LYS A 150 -29.59 -1.51 -20.92
C LYS A 150 -28.20 -2.15 -21.01
N VAL A 151 -27.18 -1.38 -21.40
CA VAL A 151 -25.81 -1.85 -21.61
C VAL A 151 -25.01 -1.70 -20.33
N LEU A 152 -25.04 -0.52 -19.71
CA LEU A 152 -24.25 -0.27 -18.50
C LEU A 152 -24.64 -1.19 -17.32
N PRO A 153 -25.92 -1.51 -17.06
CA PRO A 153 -26.29 -2.52 -16.07
C PRO A 153 -25.76 -3.92 -16.38
N GLU A 154 -25.64 -4.29 -17.65
CA GLU A 154 -25.04 -5.58 -18.05
C GLU A 154 -23.56 -5.63 -17.69
N ASP A 155 -22.78 -4.59 -18.02
CA ASP A 155 -21.36 -4.51 -17.65
C ASP A 155 -21.15 -4.62 -16.12
N ILE A 156 -22.02 -3.99 -15.33
CA ILE A 156 -21.96 -4.05 -13.86
C ILE A 156 -22.30 -5.47 -13.36
N ARG A 157 -23.27 -6.16 -13.97
CA ARG A 157 -23.63 -7.55 -13.64
C ARG A 157 -22.53 -8.54 -14.03
N ASP A 158 -21.83 -8.29 -15.13
CA ASP A 158 -20.69 -9.11 -15.55
C ASP A 158 -19.55 -8.97 -14.55
N LEU A 159 -19.23 -7.75 -14.10
CA LEU A 159 -18.25 -7.54 -13.04
C LEU A 159 -18.68 -8.21 -11.72
N ALA A 160 -19.96 -8.15 -11.35
CA ALA A 160 -20.48 -8.85 -10.17
C ALA A 160 -20.24 -10.37 -10.27
N SER A 161 -20.41 -10.93 -11.48
CA SER A 161 -20.16 -12.35 -11.78
C SER A 161 -18.67 -12.70 -11.69
N GLU A 162 -17.78 -11.84 -12.17
CA GLU A 162 -16.33 -12.02 -12.01
C GLU A 162 -15.90 -12.01 -10.54
N VAL A 163 -16.42 -11.07 -9.74
CA VAL A 163 -16.16 -11.01 -8.29
C VAL A 163 -16.65 -12.28 -7.60
N HIS A 164 -17.82 -12.79 -7.99
CA HIS A 164 -18.33 -14.04 -7.48
C HIS A 164 -17.48 -15.24 -7.93
N TYR A 165 -16.94 -15.24 -9.15
CA TYR A 165 -16.02 -16.29 -9.61
C TYR A 165 -14.70 -16.28 -8.82
N LEU A 166 -14.18 -15.10 -8.48
CA LEU A 166 -12.99 -14.98 -7.62
C LEU A 166 -13.20 -15.59 -6.22
N ARG A 167 -14.43 -15.50 -5.68
CA ARG A 167 -14.80 -16.16 -4.42
C ARG A 167 -14.58 -17.68 -4.48
N GLU A 168 -14.99 -18.31 -5.58
CA GLU A 168 -14.85 -19.75 -5.79
C GLU A 168 -13.38 -20.13 -5.99
N ARG A 169 -12.63 -19.33 -6.74
CA ARG A 169 -11.19 -19.57 -6.96
C ARG A 169 -10.37 -19.53 -5.68
N ILE A 170 -10.77 -18.72 -4.70
CA ILE A 170 -10.11 -18.69 -3.39
C ILE A 170 -10.31 -20.02 -2.65
N GLU A 171 -11.45 -20.67 -2.82
CA GLU A 171 -11.68 -22.00 -2.26
C GLU A 171 -10.74 -23.01 -2.90
N THR A 172 -10.67 -23.07 -4.24
CA THR A 172 -9.73 -23.94 -4.95
C THR A 172 -8.27 -23.70 -4.52
N ALA A 173 -7.84 -22.43 -4.48
CA ALA A 173 -6.47 -22.09 -4.08
C ALA A 173 -6.17 -22.42 -2.61
N ALA A 174 -7.18 -22.39 -1.74
CA ALA A 174 -7.02 -22.80 -0.34
C ALA A 174 -6.87 -24.32 -0.19
N TRP A 175 -7.57 -25.12 -1.01
CA TRP A 175 -7.40 -26.58 -1.04
C TRP A 175 -5.98 -26.99 -1.46
N ASP A 176 -5.38 -26.28 -2.40
CA ASP A 176 -4.01 -26.53 -2.87
C ASP A 176 -2.93 -26.30 -1.78
N LEU A 177 -3.25 -25.56 -0.71
CA LEU A 177 -2.35 -25.30 0.42
C LEU A 177 -2.40 -26.41 1.49
N GLY A 178 -3.26 -27.42 1.35
CA GLY A 178 -3.51 -28.48 2.34
C GLY A 178 -4.59 -28.08 3.37
N PRO A 179 -4.91 -28.95 4.36
CA PRO A 179 -5.95 -28.65 5.32
C PRO A 179 -5.58 -27.37 6.09
N PRO A 180 -6.54 -26.44 6.22
CA PRO A 180 -6.32 -25.15 6.82
C PRO A 180 -6.23 -25.29 8.35
N LEU A 181 -5.48 -24.39 8.97
CA LEU A 181 -5.33 -24.36 10.43
C LEU A 181 -6.69 -24.04 11.09
N GLU A 182 -7.04 -24.79 12.13
CA GLU A 182 -8.25 -24.59 12.95
C GLU A 182 -8.34 -23.17 13.53
#